data_AF-A0A8T4RB54-F1
#
_entry.id   AF-A0A8T4RB54-F1
#
_cell.length_a   1.000
_cell.length_b   1.000
_cell.length_c   1.000
_cell.angle_alpha   90.00
_cell.angle_beta   90.00
_cell.angle_gamma   90.00
#
_symmetry.space_group_name_H-M   'P 1'
#
loop_
_entity.id
_entity.type
_entity.pdbx_description
1 polymer ?
#
loop_
_entity_poly.entity_id
_entity_poly.type
_entity_poly.pdbx_seq_one_letter_code
_entity_poly.pdbx_strand_id
1 'polypeptide(L)'
;MVEYIEGILKIANLILSVVAGYIALSLFRVSHQRIELRPWKLLIIGLVFFAVQEILGALRAFRIYTSAFLTHIVPTIILGFILAALVMQIYEHRRAGR
;
A
#
# COMPACT_ATOMS: atom_id res chain seq x y z
N MET A 1 30.11 -0.03 -4.67
CA MET A 1 29.40 -0.96 -3.72
C MET A 1 28.00 -0.46 -3.40
N VAL A 2 27.83 0.80 -3.01
CA VAL A 2 26.52 1.41 -2.69
C VAL A 2 25.55 1.37 -3.88
N GLU A 3 25.99 1.69 -5.10
CA GLU A 3 25.13 1.63 -6.31
C GLU A 3 24.61 0.23 -6.63
N TYR A 4 25.41 -0.82 -6.36
CA TYR A 4 24.99 -2.21 -6.61
C TYR A 4 23.89 -2.64 -5.64
N ILE A 5 24.04 -2.29 -4.36
CA ILE A 5 23.01 -2.52 -3.34
C ILE A 5 21.74 -1.74 -3.66
N GLU A 6 21.87 -0.47 -4.10
CA GLU A 6 20.72 0.31 -4.58
C GLU A 6 20.00 -0.39 -5.74
N GLY A 7 20.75 -0.89 -6.73
CA GLY A 7 20.18 -1.62 -7.86
C GLY A 7 19.36 -2.83 -7.43
N ILE A 8 19.89 -3.64 -6.51
CA ILE A 8 19.19 -4.81 -5.96
C ILE A 8 17.94 -4.39 -5.19
N LEU A 9 18.03 -3.37 -4.34
CA LEU A 9 16.89 -2.85 -3.57
C LEU A 9 15.76 -2.38 -4.51
N LYS A 10 16.11 -1.72 -5.62
CA LYS A 10 15.15 -1.24 -6.62
C LYS A 10 14.40 -2.40 -7.29
N ILE A 11 15.11 -3.46 -7.66
CA ILE A 11 14.50 -4.67 -8.26
C ILE A 11 13.62 -5.40 -7.23
N ALA A 12 14.10 -5.55 -6.00
CA ALA A 12 13.35 -6.17 -4.92
C ALA A 12 12.03 -5.42 -4.64
N ASN A 13 12.09 -4.09 -4.56
CA ASN A 13 10.92 -3.23 -4.38
C ASN A 13 9.91 -3.37 -5.52
N LEU A 14 10.37 -3.43 -6.76
CA LEU A 14 9.50 -3.67 -7.91
C LEU A 14 8.74 -5.01 -7.77
N ILE A 15 9.45 -6.09 -7.42
CA ILE A 15 8.83 -7.41 -7.21
C ILE A 15 7.81 -7.36 -6.05
N LEU A 16 8.18 -6.75 -4.93
CA LEU A 16 7.31 -6.54 -3.77
C LEU A 16 6.03 -5.78 -4.15
N SER A 17 6.14 -4.76 -4.99
CA SER A 17 4.99 -3.97 -5.46
C SER A 17 3.98 -4.80 -6.27
N VAL A 18 4.48 -5.72 -7.12
CA VAL A 18 3.64 -6.61 -7.92
C VAL A 18 2.91 -7.61 -7.01
N VAL A 19 3.62 -8.20 -6.04
CA VAL A 19 3.03 -9.12 -5.06
C VAL A 19 1.98 -8.39 -4.20
N ALA A 20 2.29 -7.18 -3.72
CA ALA A 20 1.36 -6.36 -2.95
C ALA A 20 0.10 -6.01 -3.78
N GLY A 21 0.27 -5.64 -5.04
CA GLY A 21 -0.84 -5.39 -5.96
C GLY A 21 -1.72 -6.63 -6.19
N TYR A 22 -1.11 -7.80 -6.35
CA TYR A 22 -1.84 -9.07 -6.48
C TYR A 22 -2.65 -9.40 -5.20
N ILE A 23 -2.04 -9.22 -4.02
CA ILE A 23 -2.74 -9.40 -2.74
C ILE A 23 -3.91 -8.41 -2.63
N ALA A 24 -3.70 -7.14 -2.96
CA ALA A 24 -4.75 -6.13 -2.93
C ALA A 24 -5.94 -6.48 -3.83
N LEU A 25 -5.68 -6.93 -5.07
CA LEU A 25 -6.70 -7.35 -6.02
C LEU A 25 -7.48 -8.58 -5.53
N SER A 26 -6.78 -9.58 -4.98
CA SER A 26 -7.43 -10.78 -4.46
C SER A 26 -8.34 -10.47 -3.26
N LEU A 27 -7.91 -9.56 -2.37
CA LEU A 27 -8.70 -9.09 -1.24
C LEU A 27 -9.92 -8.27 -1.67
N PHE A 28 -9.81 -7.47 -2.72
CA PHE A 28 -10.95 -6.70 -3.24
C PHE A 28 -12.10 -7.59 -3.71
N ARG A 29 -11.77 -8.76 -4.26
CA ARG A 29 -12.78 -9.73 -4.72
C ARG A 29 -13.57 -10.35 -3.55
N VAL A 30 -12.92 -10.56 -2.41
CA VAL A 30 -13.55 -11.17 -1.21
C VAL A 30 -14.23 -10.12 -0.32
N SER A 31 -13.67 -8.91 -0.27
CA SER A 31 -14.15 -7.78 0.53
C SER A 31 -15.61 -7.38 0.26
N HIS A 32 -16.13 -7.61 -0.96
CA HIS A 32 -17.49 -7.21 -1.32
C HIS A 32 -18.59 -8.11 -0.76
N GLN A 33 -18.26 -9.29 -0.23
CA GLN A 33 -19.24 -10.32 0.12
C GLN A 33 -19.78 -10.22 1.56
N ARG A 34 -19.16 -9.40 2.44
CA ARG A 34 -19.58 -9.24 3.84
C ARG A 34 -19.52 -7.77 4.25
N ILE A 35 -20.58 -7.26 4.88
CA ILE A 35 -20.65 -5.87 5.40
C ILE A 35 -19.58 -5.61 6.47
N GLU A 36 -19.20 -6.64 7.22
CA GLU A 36 -18.13 -6.61 8.23
C GLU A 36 -16.73 -6.36 7.64
N LEU A 37 -16.56 -6.53 6.31
CA LEU A 37 -15.30 -6.29 5.60
C LEU A 37 -15.17 -4.85 5.07
N ARG A 38 -16.03 -3.91 5.50
CA ARG A 38 -15.86 -2.48 5.21
C ARG A 38 -14.45 -1.94 5.50
N PRO A 39 -13.77 -2.29 6.61
CA PRO A 39 -12.40 -1.86 6.88
C PRO A 39 -11.41 -2.29 5.80
N TRP A 40 -11.65 -3.45 5.18
CA TRP A 40 -10.78 -3.98 4.12
C TRP A 40 -10.83 -3.13 2.85
N LYS A 41 -11.93 -2.42 2.58
CA LYS A 41 -11.99 -1.50 1.44
C LYS A 41 -11.00 -0.34 1.61
N LEU A 42 -10.86 0.19 2.83
CA LEU A 42 -9.88 1.23 3.15
C LEU A 42 -8.44 0.70 3.06
N LEU A 43 -8.21 -0.52 3.55
CA LEU A 43 -6.91 -1.18 3.41
C LEU A 43 -6.52 -1.36 1.94
N ILE A 44 -7.45 -1.80 1.09
CA ILE A 44 -7.20 -1.99 -0.34
C ILE A 44 -6.89 -0.67 -1.03
N ILE A 45 -7.61 0.42 -0.69
CA ILE A 45 -7.27 1.75 -1.20
C ILE A 45 -5.84 2.12 -0.80
N GLY A 46 -5.45 1.89 0.46
CA GLY A 46 -4.08 2.09 0.93
C GLY A 46 -3.04 1.26 0.15
N LEU A 47 -3.34 0.00 -0.16
CA LEU A 47 -2.48 -0.88 -0.95
C LEU A 47 -2.34 -0.42 -2.42
N VAL A 48 -3.40 0.15 -3.00
CA VAL A 48 -3.33 0.74 -4.35
C VAL A 48 -2.41 1.97 -4.36
N PHE A 49 -2.55 2.87 -3.38
CA PHE A 49 -1.62 3.99 -3.23
C PHE A 49 -0.17 3.53 -2.97
N PHE A 50 0.00 2.45 -2.21
CA PHE A 50 1.31 1.84 -1.99
C PHE A 50 1.94 1.33 -3.30
N ALA A 51 1.18 0.64 -4.15
CA ALA A 51 1.67 0.21 -5.46
C ALA A 51 2.08 1.41 -6.34
N VAL A 52 1.31 2.51 -6.33
CA VAL A 52 1.67 3.76 -7.04
C VAL A 52 2.95 4.36 -6.48
N GLN A 53 3.13 4.38 -5.16
CA GLN A 53 4.35 4.86 -4.51
C GLN A 53 5.58 4.07 -4.95
N GLU A 54 5.47 2.74 -5.06
CA GLU A 54 6.57 1.90 -5.51
C GLU A 54 6.95 2.18 -6.98
N ILE A 55 5.96 2.43 -7.86
CA ILE A 55 6.21 2.86 -9.24
C ILE A 55 6.94 4.21 -9.25
N LEU A 56 6.50 5.18 -8.45
CA LEU A 56 7.17 6.48 -8.31
C LEU A 56 8.60 6.31 -7.75
N GLY A 57 8.78 5.40 -6.80
CA GLY A 57 10.08 5.02 -6.25
C GLY A 57 11.01 4.47 -7.33
N ALA A 58 10.51 3.56 -8.18
CA ALA A 58 11.24 3.02 -9.31
C ALA A 58 11.60 4.11 -10.33
N LEU A 59 10.67 4.99 -10.70
CA LEU A 59 10.94 6.10 -11.63
C LEU A 59 12.00 7.07 -11.09
N ARG A 60 11.97 7.37 -9.79
CA ARG A 60 13.02 8.17 -9.13
C ARG A 60 14.36 7.46 -9.12
N ALA A 61 14.35 6.16 -8.87
CA ALA A 61 15.52 5.31 -8.87
C ALA A 61 16.24 5.25 -10.24
N PHE A 62 15.49 5.33 -11.35
CA PHE A 62 16.01 5.44 -12.72
C PHE A 62 16.31 6.88 -13.15
N ARG A 63 16.20 7.85 -12.22
CA ARG A 63 16.39 9.30 -12.48
C ARG A 63 15.45 9.88 -13.55
N ILE A 64 14.30 9.23 -13.79
CA ILE A 64 13.26 9.70 -14.72
C ILE A 64 12.45 10.84 -14.07
N TYR A 65 12.30 10.82 -12.75
CA TYR A 65 11.53 11.81 -12.00
C TYR A 65 12.14 12.13 -10.63
N THR A 66 12.30 13.40 -10.28
CA THR A 66 13.08 13.84 -9.09
C THR A 66 12.29 14.75 -8.14
N SER A 67 10.97 14.60 -8.06
CA SER A 67 10.20 15.33 -7.03
C SER A 67 10.24 14.58 -5.69
N ALA A 68 10.98 15.13 -4.72
CA ALA A 68 11.00 14.61 -3.35
C ALA A 68 9.63 14.77 -2.65
N PHE A 69 8.85 15.78 -3.03
CA PHE A 69 7.57 16.11 -2.39
C PHE A 69 6.54 14.98 -2.50
N LEU A 70 6.40 14.40 -3.70
CA LEU A 70 5.48 13.27 -3.94
C LEU A 70 5.88 12.03 -3.13
N THR A 71 7.17 11.76 -3.00
CA THR A 71 7.66 10.60 -2.24
C THR A 71 7.40 10.70 -0.74
N HIS A 72 7.06 11.86 -0.18
CA HIS A 72 6.72 12.03 1.24
C HIS A 72 5.22 12.10 1.51
N ILE A 73 4.45 12.69 0.58
CA ILE A 73 2.99 12.85 0.72
C ILE A 73 2.26 11.54 0.53
N VAL A 74 2.65 10.75 -0.47
CA VAL A 74 1.95 9.51 -0.77
C VAL A 74 2.06 8.51 0.41
N PRO A 75 3.22 8.30 1.06
CA PRO A 75 3.32 7.49 2.28
C PRO A 75 2.47 8.00 3.45
N THR A 76 2.34 9.31 3.64
CA THR A 76 1.50 9.85 4.72
C THR A 76 0.02 9.59 4.47
N ILE A 77 -0.42 9.70 3.22
CA ILE A 77 -1.78 9.32 2.82
C ILE A 77 -2.02 7.82 3.01
N ILE A 78 -1.07 6.96 2.58
CA ILE A 78 -1.13 5.51 2.79
C ILE A 78 -1.26 5.18 4.28
N LEU A 79 -0.41 5.78 5.12
CA LEU A 79 -0.43 5.56 6.56
C LEU A 79 -1.79 5.97 7.16
N GLY A 80 -2.36 7.09 6.72
CA GLY A 80 -3.70 7.53 7.12
C GLY A 80 -4.78 6.50 6.78
N PHE A 81 -4.76 5.93 5.57
CA PHE A 81 -5.69 4.87 5.17
C PHE A 81 -5.51 3.58 5.99
N ILE A 82 -4.27 3.17 6.26
CA ILE A 82 -3.98 1.98 7.07
C ILE A 82 -4.47 2.18 8.51
N LEU A 83 -4.21 3.34 9.10
CA LEU A 83 -4.68 3.67 10.44
C LEU A 83 -6.20 3.70 10.52
N ALA A 84 -6.86 4.33 9.56
CA ALA A 84 -8.33 4.36 9.49
C ALA A 84 -8.91 2.94 9.34
N ALA A 85 -8.32 2.11 8.48
CA ALA A 85 -8.71 0.71 8.32
C ALA A 85 -8.55 -0.08 9.63
N LEU A 86 -7.43 0.10 10.33
CA LEU A 86 -7.16 -0.57 11.60
C LEU A 86 -8.15 -0.16 12.69
N VAL A 87 -8.39 1.15 12.87
CA VAL A 87 -9.36 1.66 13.85
C VAL A 87 -10.76 1.12 13.56
N MET A 88 -11.17 1.12 12.29
CA MET A 88 -12.47 0.62 11.88
C MET A 88 -12.60 -0.88 12.13
N GLN A 89 -11.54 -1.67 11.88
CA GLN A 89 -11.49 -3.10 12.17
C GLN A 89 -11.60 -3.38 13.67
N ILE A 90 -10.89 -2.64 14.52
CA ILE A 90 -10.96 -2.77 15.98
C ILE A 90 -12.39 -2.49 16.47
N TYR A 91 -13.04 -1.46 15.92
CA TYR A 91 -14.40 -1.10 16.31
C TYR A 91 -15.43 -2.16 15.89
N GLU A 92 -15.35 -2.68 14.67
CA GLU A 92 -16.22 -3.77 14.19
C GLU A 92 -16.02 -5.06 15.01
N HIS A 93 -14.77 -5.42 15.32
CA HIS A 93 -14.49 -6.60 16.15
C HIS A 93 -15.07 -6.46 17.58
N ARG A 94 -14.98 -5.26 18.18
CA ARG A 94 -15.58 -4.97 19.50
C ARG A 94 -17.12 -4.94 19.46
N ARG A 95 -17.74 -4.72 18.30
CA ARG A 95 -19.20 -4.85 18.12
C ARG A 95 -19.66 -6.29 18.00
N ALA A 96 -18.89 -7.16 17.33
CA ALA A 96 -19.25 -8.57 17.14
C ALA A 96 -19.10 -9.44 18.39
N GLY A 97 -18.29 -9.01 19.37
CA GLY A 97 -18.11 -9.71 20.65
C GLY A 97 -19.10 -9.33 21.77
N ARG A 98 -20.16 -8.56 21.46
CA ARG A 98 -21.30 -8.27 22.35
C ARG A 98 -22.56 -8.89 21.76
#